data_AF-A0A9N9NC68-F1
#
_entry.id   AF-A0A9N9NC68-F1
#
_cell.length_a   1.000
_cell.length_b   1.000
_cell.length_c   1.000
_cell.angle_alpha   90.00
_cell.angle_beta   90.00
_cell.angle_gamma   90.00
#
_symmetry.space_group_name_H-M   'P 1'
#
loop_
_entity.id
_entity.type
_entity.pdbx_description
1 polymer ?
#
loop_
_entity_poly.entity_id
_entity_poly.type
_entity_poly.pdbx_seq_one_letter_code
_entity_poly.pdbx_strand_id
1 'polypeptide(L)'
;PIEGEFSGFVRGRTLPNFGIWNDFSPSAICKSMKGDEQFRPNPSISTSTNLNSKWIIPIPSTNQNDNFQNEIAELNRLTKNNIKEELERRSLFYDEKENRQELIAILRENIACETKNKIAEARKAIDTMENKENNNIT
;
A
#
# COMPACT_ATOMS: atom_id res chain seq x y z
N PRO A 1 -0.96 35.67 13.89
CA PRO A 1 -0.22 36.93 14.18
C PRO A 1 -1.03 37.77 15.18
N ILE A 2 -0.37 38.48 16.09
CA ILE A 2 -1.05 39.32 17.10
C ILE A 2 -1.22 40.77 16.64
N GLU A 3 -0.44 41.22 15.65
CA GLU A 3 -0.48 42.57 15.07
C GLU A 3 -0.26 42.51 13.54
N GLY A 4 -0.62 43.59 12.84
CA GLY A 4 -0.48 43.74 11.38
C GLY A 4 -1.70 43.27 10.57
N GLU A 5 -1.59 43.28 9.23
CA GLU A 5 -2.67 42.95 8.29
C GLU A 5 -3.24 41.52 8.50
N PHE A 6 -2.39 40.59 8.94
CA PHE A 6 -2.78 39.21 9.24
C PHE A 6 -3.09 38.97 10.72
N SER A 7 -3.37 40.03 11.50
CA SER A 7 -3.74 39.88 12.91
C SER A 7 -5.02 39.05 13.06
N GLY A 8 -4.96 38.00 13.88
CA GLY A 8 -6.07 37.07 14.11
C GLY A 8 -6.35 36.08 12.97
N PHE A 9 -5.60 36.10 11.87
CA PHE A 9 -5.78 35.13 10.78
C PHE A 9 -5.26 33.74 11.18
N VAL A 10 -5.95 32.71 10.71
CA VAL A 10 -5.54 31.31 10.80
C VAL A 10 -5.05 30.87 9.42
N ARG A 11 -3.90 30.22 9.34
CA ARG A 11 -3.34 29.70 8.08
C ARG A 11 -3.43 28.19 8.05
N GLY A 12 -4.02 27.63 6.99
CA GLY A 12 -4.27 26.20 6.86
C GLY A 12 -4.08 25.68 5.43
N ARG A 13 -4.01 24.36 5.28
CA ARG A 13 -3.94 23.67 3.99
C ARG A 13 -4.73 22.37 4.07
N THR A 14 -5.19 21.89 2.92
CA THR A 14 -6.07 20.70 2.83
C THR A 14 -5.39 19.42 3.31
N LEU A 15 -4.09 19.26 3.06
CA LEU A 15 -3.33 18.08 3.46
C LEU A 15 -2.00 18.47 4.11
N PRO A 16 -1.50 17.68 5.08
CA PRO A 16 -0.14 17.82 5.56
C PRO A 16 0.85 17.71 4.38
N ASN A 17 1.76 18.66 4.28
CA ASN A 17 2.82 18.75 3.27
C ASN A 17 2.37 18.87 1.81
N PHE A 18 1.07 19.05 1.53
CA PHE A 18 0.55 19.13 0.18
C PHE A 18 -0.50 20.24 0.02
N GLY A 19 -0.46 20.93 -1.12
CA GLY A 19 -1.36 22.03 -1.46
C GLY A 19 -0.88 23.42 -0.98
N ILE A 20 -1.59 24.45 -1.44
CA ILE A 20 -1.29 25.87 -1.17
C ILE A 20 -1.82 26.25 0.22
N TRP A 21 -1.09 27.14 0.90
CA TRP A 21 -1.54 27.76 2.14
C TRP A 21 -2.68 28.74 1.88
N ASN A 22 -3.75 28.63 2.67
CA ASN A 22 -4.88 29.55 2.65
C ASN A 22 -4.94 30.30 3.97
N ASP A 23 -5.29 31.58 3.87
CA ASP A 23 -5.47 32.48 5.01
C ASP A 23 -6.95 32.67 5.30
N PHE A 24 -7.36 32.37 6.52
CA PHE A 24 -8.73 32.49 7.01
C PHE A 24 -8.81 33.69 7.96
N SER A 25 -9.53 34.73 7.54
CA SER A 25 -9.74 35.93 8.36
C SER A 25 -10.69 35.65 9.52
N PRO A 26 -10.59 36.41 10.64
CA PRO A 26 -11.55 36.30 11.74
C PRO A 26 -13.01 36.45 11.28
N SER A 27 -13.28 37.36 10.32
CA SER A 27 -14.62 37.58 9.78
C SER A 27 -15.14 36.42 8.93
N ALA A 28 -14.26 35.74 8.18
CA ALA A 28 -14.62 34.55 7.42
C ALA A 28 -14.96 33.37 8.35
N ILE A 29 -14.17 33.19 9.41
CA ILE A 29 -14.42 32.16 10.44
C ILE A 29 -15.75 32.43 11.16
N CYS A 30 -15.98 33.66 11.61
CA CYS A 30 -17.22 34.06 12.27
C CYS A 30 -18.47 33.81 11.41
N LYS A 31 -18.42 34.12 10.10
CA LYS A 31 -19.53 33.83 9.16
C LYS A 31 -19.83 32.33 9.05
N SER A 32 -18.81 31.48 9.08
CA SER A 32 -18.99 30.02 9.02
C SER A 32 -19.70 29.45 10.26
N MET A 33 -19.59 30.13 11.40
CA MET A 33 -20.19 29.72 12.68
C MET A 33 -21.67 30.13 12.81
N LYS A 34 -22.27 30.74 11.79
CA LYS A 34 -23.67 31.24 11.79
C LYS A 34 -24.01 32.20 12.96
N GLY A 35 -23.00 32.78 13.61
CA GLY A 35 -23.18 33.69 14.75
C GLY A 35 -23.38 33.01 16.10
N ASP A 36 -23.32 31.67 16.18
CA ASP A 36 -23.43 30.94 17.45
C ASP A 36 -22.05 30.79 18.12
N GLU A 37 -22.02 30.90 19.45
CA GLU A 37 -20.84 30.55 20.24
C GLU A 37 -20.56 29.05 20.14
N GLN A 38 -19.35 28.67 19.74
CA GLN A 38 -18.92 27.28 19.85
C GLN A 38 -18.65 26.95 21.32
N PHE A 39 -19.54 26.19 21.92
CA PHE A 39 -19.31 25.63 23.24
C PHE A 39 -18.10 24.68 23.17
N ARG A 40 -17.05 24.99 23.92
CA ARG A 40 -15.94 24.05 24.12
C ARG A 40 -16.52 22.84 24.86
N PRO A 41 -16.56 21.64 24.24
CA PRO A 41 -17.06 20.47 24.96
C PRO A 41 -16.17 20.25 26.17
N ASN A 42 -16.80 19.92 27.30
CA ASN A 42 -16.10 19.48 28.48
C ASN A 42 -16.15 17.95 28.49
N PRO A 43 -15.14 17.26 27.91
CA PRO A 43 -15.21 15.82 27.78
C PRO A 43 -15.25 15.18 29.16
N SER A 44 -16.17 14.26 29.36
CA SER A 44 -16.13 13.35 30.51
C SER A 44 -14.98 12.36 30.31
N ILE A 45 -14.14 12.22 31.33
CA ILE A 45 -13.10 11.20 31.34
C ILE A 45 -13.79 9.87 31.66
N SER A 46 -13.90 8.98 30.68
CA SER A 46 -14.28 7.59 30.93
C SER A 46 -13.08 6.81 31.45
N THR A 47 -13.33 5.85 32.34
CA THR A 47 -12.31 4.84 32.66
C THR A 47 -12.04 3.98 31.43
N SER A 48 -10.75 3.68 31.20
CA SER A 48 -10.35 2.75 30.15
C SER A 48 -11.07 1.42 30.36
N THR A 49 -11.83 0.97 29.37
CA THR A 49 -12.44 -0.36 29.40
C THR A 49 -11.34 -1.38 29.13
N ASN A 50 -11.11 -2.28 30.08
CA ASN A 50 -10.27 -3.45 29.82
C ASN A 50 -11.01 -4.33 28.82
N LEU A 51 -10.47 -4.42 27.60
CA LEU A 51 -10.97 -5.32 26.57
C LEU A 51 -10.79 -6.77 27.04
N ASN A 52 -11.89 -7.47 27.28
CA ASN A 52 -11.89 -8.92 27.54
C ASN A 52 -11.59 -9.74 26.28
N SER A 53 -11.50 -9.09 25.11
CA SER A 53 -11.25 -9.74 23.83
C SER A 53 -10.05 -9.11 23.15
N LYS A 54 -9.17 -9.96 22.64
CA LYS A 54 -8.05 -9.53 21.79
C LYS A 54 -8.65 -8.98 20.49
N TRP A 55 -8.39 -7.71 20.20
CA TRP A 55 -8.68 -7.14 18.88
C TRP A 55 -7.72 -7.80 17.88
N ILE A 56 -8.18 -8.84 17.20
CA ILE A 56 -7.44 -9.49 16.12
C ILE A 56 -7.92 -8.85 14.84
N ILE A 57 -7.10 -7.98 14.26
CA ILE A 57 -7.32 -7.52 12.89
C ILE A 57 -6.98 -8.72 12.00
N PRO A 58 -7.96 -9.32 11.28
CA PRO A 58 -7.66 -10.42 10.39
C PRO A 58 -6.70 -9.92 9.32
N ILE A 59 -5.54 -10.57 9.20
CA ILE A 59 -4.68 -10.38 8.05
C ILE A 59 -5.48 -10.94 6.86
N PRO A 60 -5.75 -10.17 5.79
CA PRO A 60 -6.44 -10.70 4.63
C PRO A 60 -5.67 -11.92 4.15
N SER A 61 -6.29 -13.10 4.23
CA SER A 61 -5.70 -14.33 3.75
C SER A 61 -5.51 -14.17 2.25
N THR A 62 -4.26 -14.25 1.81
CA THR A 62 -3.92 -14.42 0.41
C THR A 62 -4.51 -15.74 -0.04
N ASN A 63 -5.67 -15.68 -0.68
CA ASN A 63 -6.13 -16.79 -1.50
C ASN A 63 -4.99 -17.07 -2.48
N GLN A 64 -4.46 -18.29 -2.51
CA GLN A 64 -3.31 -18.67 -3.36
C GLN A 64 -3.56 -18.48 -4.87
N ASN A 65 -4.73 -17.99 -5.26
CA ASN A 65 -5.19 -17.92 -6.63
C ASN A 65 -5.12 -16.55 -7.32
N ASP A 66 -4.76 -15.45 -6.65
CA ASP A 66 -4.80 -14.15 -7.33
C ASP A 66 -3.48 -13.36 -7.25
N ASN A 67 -2.95 -13.12 -8.44
CA ASN A 67 -2.08 -12.03 -8.89
C ASN A 67 -0.61 -11.94 -8.43
N PHE A 68 0.28 -11.83 -9.42
CA PHE A 68 1.68 -11.41 -9.30
C PHE A 68 1.87 -10.14 -8.46
N GLN A 69 0.88 -9.24 -8.46
CA GLN A 69 0.88 -8.05 -7.63
C GLN A 69 0.88 -8.36 -6.13
N ASN A 70 0.26 -9.46 -5.70
CA ASN A 70 0.24 -9.90 -4.30
C ASN A 70 1.59 -10.49 -3.88
N GLU A 71 2.24 -11.28 -4.74
CA GLU A 71 3.57 -11.82 -4.45
C GLU A 71 4.61 -10.68 -4.32
N ILE A 72 4.58 -9.70 -5.22
CA ILE A 72 5.45 -8.50 -5.17
C ILE A 72 5.16 -7.61 -3.95
N ALA A 73 3.89 -7.45 -3.56
CA ALA A 73 3.52 -6.69 -2.37
C ALA A 73 4.01 -7.36 -1.09
N GLU A 74 3.93 -8.69 -1.00
CA GLU A 74 4.39 -9.46 0.16
C GLU A 74 5.92 -9.43 0.31
N LEU A 75 6.69 -9.40 -0.79
CA LEU A 75 8.15 -9.22 -0.72
C LEU A 75 8.56 -7.95 0.04
N ASN A 76 7.80 -6.86 -0.14
CA ASN A 76 8.07 -5.60 0.55
C ASN A 76 7.80 -5.67 2.06
N ARG A 77 7.14 -6.72 2.56
CA ARG A 77 6.82 -6.94 3.98
C ARG A 77 7.79 -7.92 4.66
N LEU A 78 8.56 -8.69 3.89
CA LEU A 78 9.49 -9.69 4.42
C LEU A 78 10.72 -9.08 5.11
N THR A 79 11.23 -9.78 6.12
CA THR A 79 12.51 -9.48 6.76
C THR A 79 13.67 -9.88 5.84
N LYS A 80 14.88 -9.35 6.08
CA LYS A 80 16.06 -9.67 5.27
C LYS A 80 16.37 -11.18 5.27
N ASN A 81 16.20 -11.87 6.40
CA ASN A 81 16.46 -13.30 6.52
C ASN A 81 15.46 -14.13 5.70
N ASN A 82 14.16 -13.81 5.78
CA ASN A 82 13.14 -14.52 5.01
C ASN A 82 13.37 -14.33 3.49
N ILE A 83 13.87 -13.17 3.05
CA ILE A 83 14.23 -12.94 1.65
C ILE A 83 15.42 -13.82 1.24
N LYS A 84 16.44 -13.98 2.10
CA LYS A 84 17.57 -14.87 1.83
C LYS A 84 17.12 -16.33 1.73
N GLU A 85 16.31 -16.80 2.68
CA GLU A 85 15.74 -18.17 2.64
C GLU A 85 14.97 -18.43 1.34
N GLU A 86 14.21 -17.45 0.87
CA GLU A 86 13.48 -17.53 -0.39
C GLU A 86 14.40 -17.54 -1.62
N LEU A 87 15.48 -16.77 -1.62
CA LEU A 87 16.49 -16.79 -2.68
C LEU A 87 17.19 -18.15 -2.76
N GLU A 88 17.56 -18.73 -1.62
CA GLU A 88 18.12 -20.09 -1.53
C GLU A 88 17.14 -21.14 -2.05
N ARG A 89 15.86 -21.05 -1.65
CA ARG A 89 14.80 -21.96 -2.11
C ARG A 89 14.67 -21.95 -3.64
N ARG A 90 14.86 -20.79 -4.27
CA ARG A 90 14.81 -20.62 -5.73
C ARG A 90 16.16 -20.82 -6.42
N SER A 91 17.21 -21.17 -5.67
CA SER A 91 18.58 -21.32 -6.18
C SER A 91 19.08 -20.06 -6.91
N LEU A 92 18.75 -18.88 -6.37
CA LEU A 92 19.17 -17.60 -6.90
C LEU A 92 20.45 -17.12 -6.22
N PHE A 93 21.40 -16.63 -7.01
CA PHE A 93 22.65 -16.10 -6.52
C PHE A 93 22.49 -14.65 -6.04
N TYR A 94 23.08 -14.33 -4.90
CA TYR A 94 23.13 -12.97 -4.33
C TYR A 94 24.41 -12.78 -3.51
N ASP A 95 24.90 -11.54 -3.37
CA ASP A 95 26.01 -11.23 -2.46
C ASP A 95 25.47 -11.06 -1.02
N GLU A 96 26.13 -11.67 -0.03
CA GLU A 96 25.74 -11.53 1.38
C GLU A 96 25.74 -10.08 1.88
N LYS A 97 26.55 -9.23 1.25
CA LYS A 97 26.67 -7.79 1.54
C LYS A 97 25.51 -6.97 0.99
N GLU A 98 24.73 -7.52 0.07
CA GLU A 98 23.59 -6.81 -0.52
C GLU A 98 22.61 -6.35 0.56
N ASN A 99 22.07 -5.15 0.34
CA ASN A 99 21.05 -4.58 1.18
C ASN A 99 19.68 -5.22 0.87
N ARG A 100 18.71 -5.00 1.75
CA ARG A 100 17.39 -5.63 1.61
C ARG A 100 16.70 -5.31 0.28
N GLN A 101 16.87 -4.11 -0.26
CA GLN A 101 16.22 -3.69 -1.51
C GLN A 101 16.84 -4.36 -2.73
N GLU A 102 18.16 -4.57 -2.71
CA GLU A 102 18.88 -5.31 -3.76
C GLU A 102 18.40 -6.76 -3.84
N LEU A 103 18.30 -7.44 -2.69
CA LEU A 103 17.77 -8.80 -2.60
C LEU A 103 16.32 -8.91 -3.11
N ILE A 104 15.49 -7.91 -2.78
CA ILE A 104 14.11 -7.82 -3.28
C ILE A 104 14.11 -7.67 -4.80
N ALA A 105 14.99 -6.83 -5.36
CA ALA A 105 15.05 -6.62 -6.81
C ALA A 105 15.37 -7.92 -7.57
N ILE A 106 16.33 -8.70 -7.08
CA ILE A 106 16.68 -10.01 -7.67
C ILE A 106 15.45 -10.94 -7.69
N LEU A 107 14.77 -11.05 -6.56
CA LEU A 107 13.61 -11.93 -6.43
C LEU A 107 12.44 -11.48 -7.32
N ARG A 108 12.21 -10.16 -7.43
CA ARG A 108 11.20 -9.58 -8.33
C ARG A 108 11.48 -9.92 -9.78
N GLU A 109 12.74 -9.84 -10.22
CA GLU A 109 13.13 -10.17 -11.58
C GLU A 109 12.92 -11.65 -11.89
N ASN A 110 13.27 -12.55 -10.95
CA ASN A 110 13.03 -13.97 -11.11
C ASN A 110 11.54 -14.30 -11.27
N ILE A 111 10.68 -13.76 -10.39
CA ILE A 111 9.22 -13.95 -10.46
C ILE A 111 8.67 -13.46 -11.81
N ALA A 112 9.15 -12.30 -12.29
CA ALA A 112 8.76 -11.77 -13.59
C ALA A 112 9.17 -12.69 -14.75
N CYS A 113 10.36 -13.30 -14.67
CA CYS A 113 10.83 -14.29 -15.65
C CYS A 113 9.98 -15.57 -15.63
N GLU A 114 9.71 -16.15 -14.47
CA GLU A 114 8.84 -17.34 -14.34
C GLU A 114 7.45 -17.09 -14.94
N THR A 115 6.92 -15.89 -14.71
CA THR A 115 5.63 -15.46 -15.25
C THR A 115 5.65 -15.44 -16.78
N LYS A 116 6.67 -14.81 -17.38
CA LYS A 116 6.83 -14.76 -18.84
C LYS A 116 6.92 -16.17 -19.43
N ASN A 117 7.67 -17.07 -18.77
CA ASN A 117 7.81 -18.46 -19.21
C ASN A 117 6.48 -19.21 -19.16
N LYS A 118 5.73 -19.10 -18.05
CA LYS A 118 4.39 -19.72 -17.94
C LYS A 118 3.42 -19.22 -19.01
N ILE A 119 3.45 -17.92 -19.33
CA ILE A 119 2.63 -17.34 -20.40
C ILE A 119 3.05 -17.89 -21.77
N ALA A 120 4.35 -18.01 -22.03
CA ALA A 120 4.85 -18.54 -23.30
C ALA A 120 4.46 -20.02 -23.49
N GLU A 121 4.57 -20.84 -22.45
CA GLU A 121 4.17 -22.25 -22.48
C GLU A 121 2.65 -22.39 -22.69
N ALA A 122 1.84 -21.55 -22.02
CA ALA A 122 0.39 -21.53 -22.23
C ALA A 122 0.01 -21.18 -23.68
N ARG A 123 0.71 -20.22 -24.30
CA ARG A 123 0.49 -19.85 -25.71
C ARG A 123 0.84 -21.00 -26.66
N LYS A 124 2.00 -21.65 -26.47
CA LYS A 124 2.37 -22.83 -27.27
C LYS A 124 1.34 -23.96 -27.16
N ALA A 125 0.79 -24.18 -25.96
CA ALA A 125 -0.23 -25.20 -25.74
C ALA A 125 -1.52 -24.88 -26.52
N ILE A 126 -1.94 -23.62 -26.54
CA ILE A 126 -3.10 -23.16 -27.33
C ILE A 126 -2.86 -23.37 -28.82
N ASP A 127 -1.72 -22.89 -29.35
CA ASP A 127 -1.38 -23.04 -30.77
C ASP A 127 -1.34 -24.52 -31.20
N THR A 128 -0.89 -25.41 -30.31
CA THR A 128 -0.85 -26.86 -30.58
C THR A 128 -2.26 -27.46 -30.60
N MET A 129 -3.17 -26.99 -29.75
CA MET A 129 -4.56 -27.44 -29.72
C MET A 129 -5.33 -26.98 -30.97
N GLU A 130 -5.19 -25.72 -31.39
CA GLU A 130 -5.84 -25.19 -32.60
C GLU A 130 -5.38 -25.92 -33.88
N ASN A 131 -4.07 -26.20 -34.00
CA ASN A 131 -3.55 -26.96 -35.14
C ASN A 131 -4.04 -28.41 -35.18
N LYS A 132 -4.28 -29.03 -34.02
CA LYS A 132 -4.83 -30.40 -33.95
C LYS A 132 -6.30 -30.44 -34.33
N GLU A 133 -7.06 -29.38 -34.02
CA GLU A 133 -8.47 -29.27 -34.38
C GLU A 133 -8.65 -29.08 -35.90
N ASN A 134 -7.80 -28.26 -36.53
CA ASN A 134 -7.84 -28.00 -37.97
C ASN A 134 -7.46 -29.23 -38.83
N ASN A 135 -6.59 -30.10 -38.34
CA ASN A 135 -6.16 -31.31 -39.05
C ASN A 135 -7.16 -32.49 -38.95
N ASN A 136 -8.19 -32.39 -38.10
CA ASN A 136 -9.21 -33.45 -37.93
C ASN A 136 -10.48 -33.20 -38.77
N ILE A 137 -10.52 -32.13 -39.58
CA ILE A 137 -11.68 -31.73 -40.40
C ILE A 137 -11.47 -32.07 -41.90
N THR A 138 -10.38 -32.78 -42.25
CA THR A 138 -10.13 -33.28 -43.62
C THR A 138 -10.29 -34.79 -43.69
#